data_AF-A0AAY4E542-F1
#
_entry.id   AF-A0AAY4E542-F1
#
_cell.length_a   1.000
_cell.length_b   1.000
_cell.length_c   1.000
_cell.angle_alpha   90.00
_cell.angle_beta   90.00
_cell.angle_gamma   90.00
#
_symmetry.space_group_name_H-M   'P 1'
#
loop_
_entity.id
_entity.type
_entity.pdbx_description
1 polymer ?
#
loop_
_entity_poly.entity_id
_entity_poly.type
_entity_poly.pdbx_seq_one_letter_code
_entity_poly.pdbx_strand_id
1 'polypeptide(L)'
;MLDSSTHLLEQPVLLAGHSRTVSDLNQDLVTFERVTTPIDAINKCIRDIEQASLAAVGQSLPSRDDISLEALQEQLTSAVQEIGHLIDPISTAARGEAAQLGHKVTQLASYFEPLIVASVGLASKLTDHQQQMNILDQTKTLSESALQMLYAAKEGGGNPKAAHTHDAIAEAAQLMKEAVDDIMVTLNEAASEGGMVGGMVESIAEAIGRLDEGTPPEPDGSFVDYQTTMVKFSKAIAITAQEMMTKSVTCPEELGGLASQVTVDYSQLAHQGRLAASTAEPEEVGTDLPYHVPTHSF
;
A
#
# COMPACT_ATOMS: atom_id res chain seq x y z
N MET A 1 -50.24 -15.23 60.50
CA MET A 1 -49.37 -16.06 59.64
C MET A 1 -49.53 -15.55 58.22
N LEU A 2 -48.55 -14.82 57.68
CA LEU A 2 -48.32 -14.48 56.25
C LEU A 2 -47.39 -13.26 56.21
N ASP A 3 -46.12 -13.40 56.62
CA ASP A 3 -45.06 -12.44 56.22
C ASP A 3 -43.63 -12.95 56.45
N SER A 4 -43.36 -14.21 56.13
CA SER A 4 -41.98 -14.75 56.18
C SER A 4 -41.55 -15.42 54.88
N SER A 5 -42.42 -15.42 53.86
CA SER A 5 -42.14 -16.02 52.56
C SER A 5 -41.62 -15.00 51.53
N THR A 6 -41.73 -13.71 51.81
CA THR A 6 -41.25 -12.58 50.98
C THR A 6 -39.74 -12.37 51.13
N HIS A 7 -39.19 -12.58 52.32
CA HIS A 7 -37.78 -12.32 52.62
C HIS A 7 -36.78 -13.37 52.06
N LEU A 8 -37.26 -14.58 51.76
CA LEU A 8 -36.44 -15.69 51.23
C LEU A 8 -36.30 -15.66 49.69
N LEU A 9 -37.17 -14.94 48.98
CA LEU A 9 -37.11 -14.79 47.52
C LEU A 9 -36.25 -13.60 47.07
N GLU A 10 -36.01 -12.61 47.93
CA GLU A 10 -35.16 -11.45 47.60
C GLU A 10 -33.65 -11.73 47.66
N GLN A 11 -33.20 -12.61 48.57
CA GLN A 11 -31.76 -12.94 48.68
C GLN A 11 -31.12 -13.51 47.41
N PRO A 12 -31.72 -14.50 46.71
CA PRO A 12 -31.14 -15.02 45.46
C PRO A 12 -31.17 -13.99 44.31
N VAL A 13 -32.16 -13.10 44.28
CA VAL A 13 -32.26 -12.02 43.28
C VAL A 13 -31.17 -10.96 43.52
N LEU A 14 -30.92 -10.62 44.78
CA LEU A 14 -29.86 -9.69 45.17
C LEU A 14 -28.47 -10.26 44.83
N LEU A 15 -28.23 -11.55 45.11
CA LEU A 15 -26.97 -12.24 44.79
C LEU A 15 -26.74 -12.37 43.27
N ALA A 16 -27.79 -12.67 42.51
CA ALA A 16 -27.73 -12.71 41.05
C ALA A 16 -27.48 -11.30 40.45
N GLY A 17 -28.05 -10.26 41.05
CA GLY A 17 -27.78 -8.86 40.72
C GLY A 17 -26.30 -8.51 40.93
N HIS A 18 -25.77 -8.77 42.14
CA HIS A 18 -24.35 -8.55 42.43
C HIS A 18 -23.42 -9.36 41.53
N SER A 19 -23.77 -10.62 41.22
CA SER A 19 -22.96 -11.47 40.33
C SER A 19 -22.92 -10.94 38.89
N ARG A 20 -24.02 -10.36 38.37
CA ARG A 20 -24.00 -9.70 37.06
C ARG A 20 -23.13 -8.45 37.07
N THR A 21 -23.27 -7.60 38.09
CA THR A 21 -22.46 -6.37 38.21
C THR A 21 -20.97 -6.66 38.30
N VAL A 22 -20.57 -7.71 39.04
CA VAL A 22 -19.16 -8.13 39.12
C VAL A 22 -18.65 -8.66 37.78
N SER A 23 -19.45 -9.44 37.05
CA SER A 23 -19.07 -9.94 35.72
C SER A 23 -18.92 -8.80 34.70
N ASP A 24 -19.82 -7.82 34.71
CA ASP A 24 -19.77 -6.66 33.83
C ASP A 24 -18.51 -5.82 34.11
N LEU A 25 -18.21 -5.54 35.39
CA LEU A 25 -17.00 -4.83 35.81
C LEU A 25 -15.70 -5.55 35.41
N ASN A 26 -15.68 -6.88 35.54
CA ASN A 26 -14.52 -7.69 35.15
C ASN A 26 -14.32 -7.68 33.62
N GLN A 27 -15.41 -7.67 32.86
CA GLN A 27 -15.35 -7.59 31.40
C GLN A 27 -14.91 -6.20 30.91
N ASP A 28 -15.34 -5.12 31.57
CA ASP A 28 -14.86 -3.76 31.31
C ASP A 28 -13.36 -3.61 31.61
N LEU A 29 -12.88 -4.19 32.72
CA LEU A 29 -11.45 -4.21 33.08
C LEU A 29 -10.59 -4.94 32.03
N VAL A 30 -11.02 -6.13 31.61
CA VAL A 30 -10.30 -6.92 30.58
C VAL A 30 -10.26 -6.18 29.25
N THR A 31 -11.34 -5.49 28.89
CA THR A 31 -11.39 -4.68 27.65
C THR A 31 -10.46 -3.48 27.75
N PHE A 32 -10.42 -2.82 28.91
CA PHE A 32 -9.53 -1.68 29.18
C PHE A 32 -8.03 -2.04 29.08
N GLU A 33 -7.62 -3.17 29.64
CA GLU A 33 -6.22 -3.64 29.55
C GLU A 33 -5.82 -3.99 28.12
N ARG A 34 -6.74 -4.64 27.37
CA ARG A 34 -6.52 -5.05 25.97
C ARG A 34 -6.34 -3.89 25.01
N VAL A 35 -6.90 -2.71 25.30
CA VAL A 35 -6.74 -1.51 24.46
C VAL A 35 -5.52 -0.69 24.87
N THR A 36 -5.09 -0.77 26.13
CA THR A 36 -3.97 0.03 26.64
C THR A 36 -2.61 -0.39 26.05
N THR A 37 -2.37 -1.69 25.87
CA THR A 37 -1.11 -2.17 25.27
C THR A 37 -0.93 -1.71 23.81
N PRO A 38 -1.94 -1.83 22.92
CA PRO A 38 -1.93 -1.22 21.58
C PRO A 38 -1.63 0.28 21.56
N ILE A 39 -2.21 1.05 22.50
CA ILE A 39 -1.96 2.50 22.64
C ILE A 39 -0.48 2.78 22.91
N ASP A 40 0.14 2.03 23.83
CA ASP A 40 1.57 2.21 24.15
C ASP A 40 2.47 1.86 22.95
N ALA A 41 2.10 0.83 22.18
CA ALA A 41 2.80 0.45 20.97
C ALA A 41 2.76 1.54 19.89
N ILE A 42 1.58 2.13 19.63
CA ILE A 42 1.47 3.24 18.66
C ILE A 42 2.20 4.49 19.17
N ASN A 43 2.15 4.82 20.47
CA ASN A 43 2.93 5.91 21.05
C ASN A 43 4.44 5.72 20.85
N LYS A 44 4.93 4.47 20.93
CA LYS A 44 6.32 4.16 20.59
C LYS A 44 6.60 4.44 19.12
N CYS A 45 5.74 3.96 18.22
CA CYS A 45 5.87 4.18 16.77
C CYS A 45 5.90 5.68 16.41
N ILE A 46 5.07 6.51 17.05
CA ILE A 46 5.07 7.97 16.87
C ILE A 46 6.42 8.57 17.27
N ARG A 47 7.00 8.15 18.40
CA ARG A 47 8.34 8.63 18.79
C ARG A 47 9.42 8.18 17.81
N ASP A 48 9.33 6.96 17.32
CA ASP A 48 10.31 6.40 16.38
C ASP A 48 10.27 7.16 15.03
N ILE A 49 9.08 7.49 14.50
CA ILE A 49 8.94 8.30 13.28
C ILE A 49 9.38 9.76 13.50
N GLU A 50 9.09 10.36 14.65
CA GLU A 50 9.57 11.72 14.99
C GLU A 50 11.10 11.80 15.04
N GLN A 51 11.75 10.76 15.58
CA GLN A 51 13.21 10.67 15.55
C GLN A 51 13.75 10.57 14.13
N ALA A 52 13.09 9.79 13.26
CA ALA A 52 13.44 9.70 11.85
C ALA A 52 13.23 11.03 11.11
N SER A 53 12.10 11.73 11.33
CA SER A 53 11.85 13.06 10.77
C SER A 53 12.92 14.07 11.21
N LEU A 54 13.33 14.06 12.48
CA LEU A 54 14.41 14.92 12.97
C LEU A 54 15.75 14.59 12.31
N ALA A 55 16.07 13.31 12.14
CA ALA A 55 17.28 12.88 11.45
C ALA A 55 17.28 13.26 9.95
N ALA A 56 16.11 13.18 9.29
CA ALA A 56 15.91 13.60 7.90
C ALA A 56 16.12 15.10 7.72
N VAL A 57 15.58 15.94 8.61
CA VAL A 57 15.85 17.38 8.65
C VAL A 57 17.34 17.68 8.80
N GLY A 58 18.04 16.89 9.61
CA GLY A 58 19.49 16.98 9.78
C GLY A 58 20.32 16.38 8.64
N GLN A 59 19.70 15.87 7.57
CA GLN A 59 20.34 15.10 6.48
C GLN A 59 21.24 13.96 7.00
N SER A 60 20.81 13.34 8.09
CA SER A 60 21.55 12.32 8.83
C SER A 60 20.80 10.99 8.92
N LEU A 61 19.68 10.87 8.19
CA LEU A 61 18.91 9.65 8.13
C LEU A 61 19.72 8.57 7.39
N PRO A 62 20.06 7.45 8.06
CA PRO A 62 20.87 6.41 7.43
C PRO A 62 20.06 5.70 6.35
N SER A 63 20.64 5.55 5.16
CA SER A 63 20.00 4.81 4.07
C SER A 63 19.94 3.31 4.35
N ARG A 64 18.82 2.67 4.01
CA ARG A 64 18.67 1.19 4.07
C ARG A 64 19.07 0.55 2.75
N ASP A 65 20.33 0.16 2.62
CA ASP A 65 20.83 -0.50 1.39
C ASP A 65 20.51 -2.00 1.31
N ASP A 66 19.97 -2.59 2.38
CA ASP A 66 19.67 -4.02 2.48
C ASP A 66 18.38 -4.45 1.77
N ILE A 67 17.57 -3.50 1.31
CA ILE A 67 16.26 -3.72 0.67
C ILE A 67 16.09 -2.74 -0.51
N SER A 68 15.32 -3.13 -1.53
CA SER A 68 15.05 -2.26 -2.68
C SER A 68 13.98 -1.20 -2.37
N LEU A 69 13.92 -0.13 -3.17
CA LEU A 69 12.91 0.91 -3.02
C LEU A 69 11.51 0.38 -3.30
N GLU A 70 11.37 -0.47 -4.32
CA GLU A 70 10.11 -1.10 -4.73
C GLU A 70 9.57 -2.01 -3.62
N ALA A 71 10.43 -2.82 -2.99
CA ALA A 71 10.04 -3.69 -1.89
C ALA A 71 9.60 -2.89 -0.66
N LEU A 72 10.25 -1.77 -0.36
CA LEU A 72 9.84 -0.86 0.72
C LEU A 72 8.49 -0.20 0.42
N GLN A 73 8.27 0.22 -0.83
CA GLN A 73 7.02 0.82 -1.27
C GLN A 73 5.86 -0.19 -1.23
N GLU A 74 6.08 -1.43 -1.66
CA GLU A 74 5.10 -2.51 -1.56
C GLU A 74 4.74 -2.82 -0.10
N GLN A 75 5.76 -2.91 0.78
CA GLN A 75 5.54 -3.12 2.22
C GLN A 75 4.73 -1.99 2.85
N LEU A 76 5.06 -0.74 2.51
CA LEU A 76 4.37 0.44 3.03
C LEU A 76 2.92 0.48 2.53
N THR A 77 2.70 0.32 1.22
CA THR A 77 1.36 0.26 0.63
C THR A 77 0.50 -0.84 1.25
N SER A 78 1.06 -2.05 1.42
CA SER A 78 0.37 -3.16 2.05
C SER A 78 -0.01 -2.86 3.49
N ALA A 79 0.90 -2.29 4.30
CA ALA A 79 0.61 -1.94 5.68
C ALA A 79 -0.51 -0.88 5.79
N VAL A 80 -0.47 0.15 4.94
CA VAL A 80 -1.50 1.19 4.89
C VAL A 80 -2.87 0.63 4.52
N GLN A 81 -2.94 -0.27 3.53
CA GLN A 81 -4.20 -0.92 3.11
C GLN A 81 -4.79 -1.77 4.24
N GLU A 82 -3.97 -2.58 4.89
CA GLU A 82 -4.41 -3.41 6.02
C GLU A 82 -4.91 -2.56 7.19
N ILE A 83 -4.23 -1.43 7.48
CA ILE A 83 -4.68 -0.43 8.45
C ILE A 83 -6.05 0.13 8.05
N GLY A 84 -6.21 0.55 6.78
CA GLY A 84 -7.46 1.07 6.25
C GLY A 84 -8.64 0.09 6.37
N HIS A 85 -8.40 -1.19 6.07
CA HIS A 85 -9.40 -2.25 6.18
C HIS A 85 -9.89 -2.50 7.61
N LEU A 86 -9.12 -2.11 8.64
CA LEU A 86 -9.50 -2.28 10.04
C LEU A 86 -10.29 -1.12 10.64
N ILE A 87 -10.34 0.04 9.98
CA ILE A 87 -10.99 1.23 10.51
C ILE A 87 -12.49 0.98 10.77
N ASP A 88 -13.25 0.53 9.77
CA ASP A 88 -14.68 0.29 9.94
C ASP A 88 -15.01 -0.84 10.93
N PRO A 89 -14.29 -1.99 10.90
CA PRO A 89 -14.43 -3.03 11.93
C PRO A 89 -14.18 -2.53 13.36
N ILE A 90 -13.18 -1.69 13.59
CA ILE A 90 -12.88 -1.14 14.92
C ILE A 90 -13.96 -0.14 15.32
N SER A 91 -14.34 0.75 14.41
CA SER A 91 -15.38 1.76 14.66
C SER A 91 -16.71 1.09 15.04
N THR A 92 -17.06 -0.02 14.38
CA THR A 92 -18.24 -0.84 14.71
C THR A 92 -18.09 -1.50 16.08
N ALA A 93 -16.97 -2.18 16.32
CA ALA A 93 -16.76 -2.90 17.58
C ALA A 93 -16.71 -1.96 18.79
N ALA A 94 -16.14 -0.77 18.64
CA ALA A 94 -16.05 0.25 19.67
C ALA A 94 -17.43 0.76 20.14
N ARG A 95 -18.45 0.69 19.29
CA ARG A 95 -19.82 1.12 19.61
C ARG A 95 -20.72 0.01 20.17
N GLY A 96 -20.29 -1.25 20.16
CA GLY A 96 -21.18 -2.31 20.64
C GLY A 96 -20.68 -3.74 20.73
N GLU A 97 -19.43 -4.02 20.38
CA GLU A 97 -18.87 -5.39 20.37
C GLU A 97 -17.62 -5.49 21.25
N ALA A 98 -17.77 -5.25 22.56
CA ALA A 98 -16.66 -5.28 23.54
C ALA A 98 -15.77 -6.53 23.41
N ALA A 99 -16.36 -7.71 23.15
CA ALA A 99 -15.65 -8.97 23.00
C ALA A 99 -14.68 -8.99 21.80
N GLN A 100 -14.96 -8.22 20.74
CA GLN A 100 -14.16 -8.15 19.52
C GLN A 100 -13.20 -6.97 19.51
N LEU A 101 -13.53 -5.90 20.23
CA LEU A 101 -12.77 -4.65 20.21
C LEU A 101 -11.28 -4.89 20.49
N GLY A 102 -10.95 -5.56 21.59
CA GLY A 102 -9.57 -5.85 21.99
C GLY A 102 -8.75 -6.58 20.92
N HIS A 103 -9.36 -7.51 20.18
CA HIS A 103 -8.69 -8.24 19.12
C HIS A 103 -8.37 -7.34 17.92
N LYS A 104 -9.35 -6.54 17.49
CA LYS A 104 -9.19 -5.65 16.33
C LYS A 104 -8.16 -4.55 16.58
N VAL A 105 -8.15 -3.94 17.78
CA VAL A 105 -7.14 -2.91 18.12
C VAL A 105 -5.73 -3.50 18.25
N THR A 106 -5.61 -4.76 18.69
CA THR A 106 -4.32 -5.47 18.73
C THR A 106 -3.82 -5.74 17.31
N GLN A 107 -4.71 -6.18 16.43
CA GLN A 107 -4.40 -6.39 15.02
C GLN A 107 -3.96 -5.07 14.36
N LEU A 108 -4.69 -3.98 14.59
CA LEU A 108 -4.33 -2.66 14.09
C LEU A 108 -2.91 -2.25 14.52
N ALA A 109 -2.62 -2.30 15.81
CA ALA A 109 -1.32 -1.91 16.33
C ALA A 109 -0.16 -2.77 15.78
N SER A 110 -0.42 -4.02 15.40
CA SER A 110 0.61 -4.90 14.83
C SER A 110 1.14 -4.45 13.46
N TYR A 111 0.38 -3.63 12.73
CA TYR A 111 0.81 -3.08 11.44
C TYR A 111 1.67 -1.81 11.57
N PHE A 112 1.67 -1.14 12.72
CA PHE A 112 2.37 0.14 12.88
C PHE A 112 3.90 -0.01 12.95
N GLU A 113 4.44 -1.06 13.56
CA GLU A 113 5.89 -1.28 13.55
C GLU A 113 6.42 -1.54 12.11
N PRO A 114 5.81 -2.43 11.30
CA PRO A 114 6.13 -2.55 9.88
C PRO A 114 5.94 -1.25 9.10
N LEU A 115 4.87 -0.48 9.36
CA LEU A 115 4.61 0.81 8.73
C LEU A 115 5.79 1.77 8.97
N ILE A 116 6.21 1.97 10.22
CA ILE A 116 7.32 2.88 10.55
C ILE A 116 8.61 2.42 9.87
N VAL A 117 8.94 1.13 9.96
CA VAL A 117 10.16 0.58 9.35
C VAL A 117 10.18 0.78 7.83
N ALA A 118 9.06 0.55 7.15
CA ALA A 118 8.93 0.74 5.71
C ALA A 118 8.99 2.22 5.32
N SER A 119 8.25 3.10 6.02
CA SER A 119 8.26 4.55 5.77
C SER A 119 9.64 5.17 5.96
N VAL A 120 10.33 4.84 7.06
CA VAL A 120 11.69 5.35 7.30
C VAL A 120 12.66 4.80 6.26
N GLY A 121 12.55 3.52 5.91
CA GLY A 121 13.35 2.91 4.85
C GLY A 121 13.16 3.60 3.50
N LEU A 122 11.91 3.83 3.09
CA LEU A 122 11.57 4.51 1.84
C LEU A 122 12.11 5.94 1.84
N ALA A 123 11.80 6.71 2.88
CA ALA A 123 12.28 8.08 3.06
C ALA A 123 13.82 8.19 3.02
N SER A 124 14.53 7.19 3.53
CA SER A 124 16.01 7.15 3.54
C SER A 124 16.64 6.94 2.15
N LYS A 125 15.85 6.52 1.15
CA LYS A 125 16.30 6.32 -0.24
C LYS A 125 15.86 7.43 -1.18
N LEU A 126 14.91 8.27 -0.77
CA LEU A 126 14.44 9.39 -1.58
C LEU A 126 15.50 10.48 -1.66
N THR A 127 15.80 10.93 -2.87
CA THR A 127 16.70 12.07 -3.12
C THR A 127 16.00 13.40 -2.98
N ASP A 128 14.68 13.44 -3.23
CA ASP A 128 13.85 14.61 -3.04
C ASP A 128 13.52 14.77 -1.55
N HIS A 129 14.04 15.84 -0.94
CA HIS A 129 13.82 16.14 0.46
C HIS A 129 12.35 16.47 0.78
N GLN A 130 11.61 17.08 -0.14
CA GLN A 130 10.19 17.35 0.06
C GLN A 130 9.40 16.04 0.08
N GLN A 131 9.65 15.12 -0.86
CA GLN A 131 9.00 13.80 -0.84
C GLN A 131 9.39 12.98 0.39
N GLN A 132 10.67 13.03 0.77
CA GLN A 132 11.16 12.41 2.01
C GLN A 132 10.37 12.89 3.23
N MET A 133 10.21 14.21 3.39
CA MET A 133 9.46 14.77 4.52
C MET A 133 7.97 14.46 4.42
N ASN A 134 7.37 14.53 3.24
CA ASN A 134 5.94 14.21 3.04
C ASN A 134 5.60 12.79 3.52
N ILE A 135 6.38 11.78 3.12
CA ILE A 135 6.17 10.37 3.55
C ILE A 135 6.22 10.26 5.08
N LEU A 136 7.22 10.89 5.73
CA LEU A 136 7.40 10.82 7.18
C LEU A 136 6.26 11.54 7.92
N ASP A 137 5.87 12.73 7.46
CA ASP A 137 4.81 13.54 8.06
C ASP A 137 3.43 12.90 7.91
N GLN A 138 3.13 12.30 6.76
CA GLN A 138 1.89 11.53 6.55
C GLN A 138 1.86 10.24 7.38
N THR A 139 2.98 9.52 7.48
CA THR A 139 3.10 8.34 8.34
C THR A 139 2.85 8.71 9.81
N LYS A 140 3.39 9.85 10.25
CA LYS A 140 3.14 10.41 11.57
C LYS A 140 1.65 10.74 11.75
N THR A 141 1.05 11.44 10.80
CA THR A 141 -0.37 11.84 10.82
C THR A 141 -1.27 10.60 10.92
N LEU A 142 -1.02 9.56 10.12
CA LEU A 142 -1.75 8.30 10.20
C LEU A 142 -1.62 7.63 11.59
N SER A 143 -0.43 7.69 12.19
CA SER A 143 -0.18 7.16 13.53
C SER A 143 -0.89 7.95 14.64
N GLU A 144 -0.94 9.29 14.53
CA GLU A 144 -1.66 10.16 15.45
C GLU A 144 -3.18 9.96 15.34
N SER A 145 -3.71 9.87 14.12
CA SER A 145 -5.13 9.57 13.86
C SER A 145 -5.53 8.20 14.42
N ALA A 146 -4.67 7.18 14.25
CA ALA A 146 -4.88 5.86 14.84
C ALA A 146 -4.91 5.90 16.36
N LEU A 147 -3.98 6.64 16.97
CA LEU A 147 -3.93 6.83 18.41
C LEU A 147 -5.21 7.51 18.94
N GLN A 148 -5.68 8.56 18.26
CA GLN A 148 -6.95 9.23 18.57
C GLN A 148 -8.13 8.26 18.48
N MET A 149 -8.18 7.44 17.43
CA MET A 149 -9.21 6.42 17.27
C MET A 149 -9.17 5.38 18.40
N LEU A 150 -7.97 4.93 18.83
CA LEU A 150 -7.84 4.00 19.95
C LEU A 150 -8.29 4.62 21.28
N TYR A 151 -8.06 5.92 21.51
CA TYR A 151 -8.60 6.61 22.70
C TYR A 151 -10.13 6.68 22.68
N ALA A 152 -10.73 7.06 21.55
CA ALA A 152 -12.18 7.08 21.40
C ALA A 152 -12.78 5.68 21.56
N ALA A 153 -12.13 4.67 20.99
CA ALA A 153 -12.54 3.27 21.11
C ALA A 153 -12.43 2.75 22.54
N LYS A 154 -11.38 3.15 23.28
CA LYS A 154 -11.20 2.85 24.70
C LYS A 154 -12.32 3.45 25.55
N GLU A 155 -12.73 4.68 25.27
CA GLU A 155 -13.82 5.36 25.96
C GLU A 155 -15.18 4.70 25.66
N GLY A 156 -15.42 4.30 24.41
CA GLY A 156 -16.63 3.56 24.03
C GLY A 156 -16.69 2.14 24.59
N GLY A 157 -15.53 1.48 24.72
CA GLY A 157 -15.39 0.15 25.35
C GLY A 157 -16.19 -0.97 24.66
N GLY A 158 -16.78 -0.72 23.49
CA GLY A 158 -17.73 -1.64 22.87
C GLY A 158 -19.06 -1.72 23.59
N ASN A 159 -19.45 -0.68 24.33
CA ASN A 159 -20.72 -0.60 25.06
C ASN A 159 -21.78 0.16 24.25
N PRO A 160 -22.87 -0.49 23.79
CA PRO A 160 -23.95 0.17 23.04
C PRO A 160 -24.66 1.30 23.80
N LYS A 161 -24.53 1.34 25.14
CA LYS A 161 -25.14 2.37 25.99
C LYS A 161 -24.28 3.63 26.09
N ALA A 162 -23.03 3.59 25.64
CA ALA A 162 -22.10 4.73 25.67
C ALA A 162 -22.33 5.68 24.48
N ALA A 163 -23.58 6.05 24.19
CA ALA A 163 -23.94 6.82 23.00
C ALA A 163 -23.21 8.18 22.88
N HIS A 164 -22.76 8.75 24.00
CA HIS A 164 -21.98 9.99 24.04
C HIS A 164 -20.60 9.88 23.37
N THR A 165 -20.05 8.67 23.18
CA THR A 165 -18.74 8.45 22.54
C THR A 165 -18.86 8.15 21.04
N HIS A 166 -20.07 7.87 20.54
CA HIS A 166 -20.27 7.37 19.18
C HIS A 166 -19.84 8.37 18.11
N ASP A 167 -20.13 9.66 18.31
CA ASP A 167 -19.73 10.72 17.37
C ASP A 167 -18.20 10.85 17.34
N ALA A 168 -17.55 10.86 18.50
CA ALA A 168 -16.08 10.91 18.60
C ALA A 168 -15.40 9.70 17.92
N ILE A 169 -15.97 8.49 18.05
CA ILE A 169 -15.49 7.28 17.36
C ILE A 169 -15.66 7.41 15.85
N ALA A 170 -16.77 7.99 15.37
CA ALA A 170 -17.02 8.18 13.95
C ALA A 170 -16.09 9.24 13.34
N GLU A 171 -15.89 10.36 14.03
CA GLU A 171 -14.96 11.42 13.64
C GLU A 171 -13.52 10.90 13.59
N ALA A 172 -13.05 10.19 14.61
CA ALA A 172 -11.70 9.64 14.62
C ALA A 172 -11.49 8.59 13.51
N ALA A 173 -12.51 7.78 13.21
CA ALA A 173 -12.47 6.84 12.09
C ALA A 173 -12.37 7.58 10.74
N GLN A 174 -13.08 8.70 10.57
CA GLN A 174 -13.04 9.50 9.35
C GLN A 174 -11.67 10.16 9.15
N LEU A 175 -11.10 10.77 10.19
CA LEU A 175 -9.74 11.34 10.15
C LEU A 175 -8.69 10.29 9.79
N MET A 176 -8.86 9.06 10.28
CA MET A 176 -7.95 7.97 9.96
C MET A 176 -8.09 7.50 8.50
N LYS A 177 -9.30 7.53 7.93
CA LYS A 177 -9.51 7.24 6.50
C LYS A 177 -8.86 8.30 5.61
N GLU A 178 -9.02 9.57 5.96
CA GLU A 178 -8.38 10.68 5.24
C GLU A 178 -6.85 10.53 5.27
N ALA A 179 -6.27 10.21 6.42
CA ALA A 179 -4.84 9.96 6.52
C ALA A 179 -4.36 8.73 5.72
N VAL A 180 -5.19 7.69 5.59
CA VAL A 180 -4.92 6.54 4.72
C VAL A 180 -4.98 6.94 3.25
N ASP A 181 -5.99 7.72 2.84
CA ASP A 181 -6.13 8.16 1.46
C ASP A 181 -4.97 9.08 1.06
N ASP A 182 -4.59 10.03 1.92
CA ASP A 182 -3.49 10.97 1.68
C ASP A 182 -2.16 10.25 1.44
N ILE A 183 -1.80 9.29 2.32
CA ILE A 183 -0.55 8.54 2.15
C ILE A 183 -0.61 7.63 0.91
N MET A 184 -1.76 7.02 0.61
CA MET A 184 -1.93 6.20 -0.60
C MET A 184 -1.75 7.02 -1.88
N VAL A 185 -2.28 8.25 -1.93
CA VAL A 185 -2.06 9.17 -3.06
C VAL A 185 -0.57 9.45 -3.22
N THR A 186 0.12 9.83 -2.15
CA THR A 186 1.56 10.13 -2.21
C THR A 186 2.40 8.90 -2.60
N LEU A 187 2.03 7.70 -2.15
CA LEU A 187 2.73 6.47 -2.56
C LEU A 187 2.53 6.17 -4.05
N ASN A 188 1.34 6.38 -4.59
CA ASN A 188 1.07 6.20 -6.02
C ASN A 188 1.79 7.26 -6.88
N GLU A 189 1.85 8.50 -6.41
CA GLU A 189 2.61 9.58 -7.06
C GLU A 189 4.12 9.25 -7.03
N ALA A 190 4.66 8.88 -5.88
CA ALA A 190 6.07 8.50 -5.73
C ALA A 190 6.44 7.26 -6.57
N ALA A 191 5.53 6.28 -6.72
CA ALA A 191 5.73 5.13 -7.62
C ALA A 191 5.79 5.58 -9.10
N SER A 192 4.97 6.56 -9.45
CA SER A 192 4.87 7.10 -10.80
C SER A 192 6.08 7.96 -11.17
N GLU A 193 6.56 8.79 -10.23
CA GLU A 193 7.71 9.69 -10.39
C GLU A 193 9.06 8.98 -10.18
N GLY A 194 9.12 7.98 -9.29
CA GLY A 194 10.31 7.24 -8.89
C GLY A 194 10.89 6.26 -9.93
N GLY A 195 10.39 6.26 -11.16
CA GLY A 195 11.06 5.60 -12.26
C GLY A 195 10.42 4.33 -12.81
N MET A 196 9.14 4.03 -12.55
CA MET A 196 8.47 3.03 -13.40
C MET A 196 8.45 3.50 -14.87
N VAL A 197 8.12 4.77 -15.15
CA VAL A 197 8.20 5.30 -16.51
C VAL A 197 9.63 5.60 -16.93
N GLY A 198 10.49 6.07 -16.01
CA GLY A 198 11.91 6.35 -16.31
C GLY A 198 12.71 5.11 -16.69
N GLY A 199 12.61 4.04 -15.91
CA GLY A 199 13.22 2.73 -16.20
C GLY A 199 12.61 2.04 -17.41
N MET A 200 11.33 2.28 -17.70
CA MET A 200 10.70 1.84 -18.95
C MET A 200 11.27 2.55 -20.18
N VAL A 201 11.44 3.87 -20.11
CA VAL A 201 12.06 4.66 -21.18
C VAL A 201 13.53 4.26 -21.38
N GLU A 202 14.28 4.02 -20.30
CA GLU A 202 15.64 3.50 -20.36
C GLU A 202 15.70 2.09 -20.97
N SER A 203 14.77 1.20 -20.60
CA SER A 203 14.65 -0.15 -21.20
C SER A 203 14.35 -0.09 -22.69
N ILE A 204 13.49 0.83 -23.13
CA ILE A 204 13.22 1.07 -24.55
C ILE A 204 14.48 1.64 -25.23
N ALA A 205 15.16 2.60 -24.63
CA ALA A 205 16.40 3.17 -25.17
C ALA A 205 17.51 2.10 -25.30
N GLU A 206 17.64 1.20 -24.33
CA GLU A 206 18.54 0.05 -24.39
C GLU A 206 18.12 -0.92 -25.51
N ALA A 207 16.83 -1.25 -25.62
CA ALA A 207 16.31 -2.11 -26.68
C ALA A 207 16.59 -1.53 -28.08
N ILE A 208 16.49 -0.21 -28.25
CA ILE A 208 16.85 0.51 -29.48
C ILE A 208 18.36 0.41 -29.73
N GLY A 209 19.19 0.74 -28.73
CA GLY A 209 20.65 0.67 -28.86
C GLY A 209 21.15 -0.73 -29.25
N ARG A 210 20.50 -1.77 -28.74
CA ARG A 210 20.84 -3.16 -29.03
C ARG A 210 20.50 -3.61 -30.45
N LEU A 211 19.62 -2.90 -31.19
CA LEU A 211 19.32 -3.22 -32.59
C LEU A 211 20.57 -3.09 -33.48
N ASP A 212 21.45 -2.14 -33.17
CA ASP A 212 22.67 -1.86 -33.93
C ASP A 212 23.92 -2.57 -33.36
N GLU A 213 23.81 -3.23 -32.19
CA GLU A 213 24.94 -3.84 -31.50
C GLU A 213 25.22 -5.29 -31.91
N GLY A 214 26.44 -5.49 -32.42
CA GLY A 214 27.23 -6.72 -32.33
C GLY A 214 26.63 -7.99 -32.94
N THR A 215 27.35 -9.10 -32.77
CA THR A 215 26.93 -10.40 -33.29
C THR A 215 25.58 -10.80 -32.67
N PRO A 216 24.56 -11.12 -33.48
CA PRO A 216 23.25 -11.51 -32.98
C PRO A 216 23.31 -12.80 -32.17
N PRO A 217 22.34 -13.05 -31.27
CA PRO A 217 22.20 -14.34 -30.59
C PRO A 217 22.08 -15.45 -31.63
N GLU A 218 22.55 -16.65 -31.29
CA GLU A 218 22.46 -17.80 -32.20
C GLU A 218 20.98 -18.09 -32.51
N PRO A 219 20.58 -18.13 -33.80
CA PRO A 219 19.19 -18.29 -34.16
C PRO A 219 18.75 -19.75 -34.02
N ASP A 220 17.65 -19.98 -33.29
CA ASP A 220 16.99 -21.29 -33.12
C ASP A 220 15.79 -21.51 -34.07
N GLY A 221 15.46 -20.53 -34.91
CA GLY A 221 14.31 -20.50 -35.80
C GLY A 221 14.58 -19.84 -37.15
N SER A 222 13.58 -19.83 -38.03
CA SER A 222 13.67 -19.23 -39.37
C SER A 222 13.28 -17.75 -39.40
N PHE A 223 13.67 -17.03 -40.45
CA PHE A 223 13.28 -15.64 -40.67
C PHE A 223 11.76 -15.41 -40.57
N VAL A 224 10.96 -16.33 -41.13
CA VAL A 224 9.48 -16.25 -41.11
C VAL A 224 8.91 -16.42 -39.70
N ASP A 225 9.54 -17.24 -38.86
CA ASP A 225 9.12 -17.44 -37.47
C ASP A 225 9.34 -16.16 -36.65
N TYR A 226 10.50 -15.52 -36.83
CA TYR A 226 10.82 -14.26 -36.20
C TYR A 226 9.95 -13.12 -36.73
N GLN A 227 9.72 -13.03 -38.04
CA GLN A 227 8.82 -12.05 -38.63
C GLN A 227 7.39 -12.18 -38.08
N THR A 228 6.87 -13.41 -37.98
CA THR A 228 5.53 -13.67 -37.43
C THR A 228 5.44 -13.19 -35.98
N THR A 229 6.49 -13.44 -35.19
CA THR A 229 6.58 -13.04 -33.79
C THR A 229 6.73 -11.52 -33.66
N MET A 230 7.50 -10.86 -34.53
CA MET A 230 7.58 -9.39 -34.60
C MET A 230 6.19 -8.78 -34.86
N VAL A 231 5.45 -9.27 -35.86
CA VAL A 231 4.10 -8.77 -36.16
C VAL A 231 3.15 -8.93 -34.97
N LYS A 232 3.27 -10.03 -34.21
CA LYS A 232 2.50 -10.25 -32.99
C LYS A 232 2.78 -9.16 -31.95
N PHE A 233 4.05 -8.88 -31.65
CA PHE A 233 4.42 -7.85 -30.68
C PHE A 233 4.08 -6.44 -31.15
N SER A 234 4.30 -6.10 -32.43
CA SER A 234 3.89 -4.80 -32.98
C SER A 234 2.39 -4.55 -32.85
N LYS A 235 1.56 -5.59 -33.04
CA LYS A 235 0.10 -5.49 -32.83
C LYS A 235 -0.25 -5.32 -31.36
N ALA A 236 0.40 -6.05 -30.46
CA ALA A 236 0.18 -5.92 -29.02
C ALA A 236 0.47 -4.49 -28.55
N ILE A 237 1.63 -3.93 -28.93
CA ILE A 237 2.01 -2.55 -28.63
C ILE A 237 0.96 -1.55 -29.11
N ALA A 238 0.49 -1.69 -30.36
CA ALA A 238 -0.52 -0.78 -30.92
C ALA A 238 -1.85 -0.83 -30.16
N ILE A 239 -2.29 -2.02 -29.73
CA ILE A 239 -3.52 -2.19 -28.95
C ILE A 239 -3.35 -1.54 -27.57
N THR A 240 -2.24 -1.83 -26.88
CA THR A 240 -1.97 -1.26 -25.55
C THR A 240 -1.81 0.26 -25.60
N ALA A 241 -1.16 0.81 -26.61
CA ALA A 241 -1.05 2.26 -26.80
C ALA A 241 -2.43 2.92 -27.04
N GLN A 242 -3.31 2.26 -27.78
CA GLN A 242 -4.69 2.75 -27.98
C GLN A 242 -5.51 2.71 -26.68
N GLU A 243 -5.28 1.70 -25.86
CA GLU A 243 -5.89 1.58 -24.54
C GLU A 243 -5.38 2.67 -23.59
N MET A 244 -4.08 2.97 -23.60
CA MET A 244 -3.49 4.09 -22.86
C MET A 244 -4.13 5.42 -23.25
N MET A 245 -4.33 5.68 -24.55
CA MET A 245 -5.01 6.91 -24.99
C MET A 245 -6.44 7.00 -24.44
N THR A 246 -7.17 5.88 -24.41
CA THR A 246 -8.55 5.85 -23.90
C THR A 246 -8.59 6.05 -22.39
N LYS A 247 -7.69 5.38 -21.65
CA LYS A 247 -7.64 5.42 -20.19
C LYS A 247 -6.96 6.65 -19.62
N SER A 248 -6.18 7.38 -20.42
CA SER A 248 -5.51 8.61 -19.98
C SER A 248 -6.43 9.68 -19.41
N VAL A 249 -7.70 9.69 -19.82
CA VAL A 249 -8.71 10.64 -19.36
C VAL A 249 -9.60 10.04 -18.26
N THR A 250 -9.81 8.72 -18.27
CA THR A 250 -10.83 8.07 -17.42
C THR A 250 -10.25 7.33 -16.22
N CYS A 251 -9.05 6.76 -16.33
CA CYS A 251 -8.41 5.88 -15.35
C CYS A 251 -6.88 6.03 -15.40
N PRO A 252 -6.32 7.22 -15.03
CA PRO A 252 -4.89 7.49 -15.11
C PRO A 252 -4.02 6.54 -14.28
N GLU A 253 -4.56 5.98 -13.20
CA GLU A 253 -3.91 4.99 -12.33
C GLU A 253 -3.55 3.68 -13.05
N GLU A 254 -4.24 3.33 -14.13
CA GLU A 254 -3.96 2.11 -14.90
C GLU A 254 -2.83 2.31 -15.94
N LEU A 255 -2.43 3.56 -16.21
CA LEU A 255 -1.42 3.88 -17.22
C LEU A 255 -0.06 3.27 -16.90
N GLY A 256 0.30 3.15 -15.62
CA GLY A 256 1.57 2.54 -15.20
C GLY A 256 1.68 1.09 -15.64
N GLY A 257 0.61 0.29 -15.44
CA GLY A 257 0.57 -1.10 -15.88
C GLY A 257 0.62 -1.25 -17.40
N LEU A 258 -0.08 -0.38 -18.13
CA LEU A 258 -0.08 -0.37 -19.60
C LEU A 258 1.29 0.03 -20.17
N ALA A 259 1.95 1.04 -19.59
CA ALA A 259 3.29 1.46 -19.97
C ALA A 259 4.31 0.32 -19.76
N SER A 260 4.16 -0.45 -18.68
CA SER A 260 4.98 -1.64 -18.43
C SER A 260 4.81 -2.68 -19.53
N GLN A 261 3.57 -2.92 -19.94
CA GLN A 261 3.27 -3.90 -20.98
C GLN A 261 3.88 -3.48 -22.33
N VAL A 262 3.76 -2.20 -22.71
CA VAL A 262 4.40 -1.65 -23.93
C VAL A 262 5.91 -1.85 -23.89
N THR A 263 6.55 -1.60 -22.75
CA THR A 263 8.00 -1.72 -22.58
C THR A 263 8.49 -3.16 -22.77
N VAL A 264 7.77 -4.13 -22.19
CA VAL A 264 8.07 -5.56 -22.33
C VAL A 264 7.90 -6.01 -23.78
N ASP A 265 6.78 -5.66 -24.40
CA ASP A 265 6.48 -6.06 -25.78
C ASP A 265 7.48 -5.43 -26.78
N TYR A 266 7.90 -4.19 -26.53
CA TYR A 266 8.93 -3.52 -27.33
C TYR A 266 10.30 -4.19 -27.21
N SER A 267 10.69 -4.57 -25.99
CA SER A 267 11.94 -5.29 -25.75
C SER A 267 11.95 -6.65 -26.48
N GLN A 268 10.82 -7.36 -26.48
CA GLN A 268 10.67 -8.59 -27.25
C GLN A 268 10.72 -8.32 -28.75
N LEU A 269 10.01 -7.30 -29.24
CA LEU A 269 10.03 -6.91 -30.65
C LEU A 269 11.47 -6.62 -31.14
N ALA A 270 12.24 -5.84 -30.37
CA ALA A 270 13.63 -5.53 -30.70
C ALA A 270 14.51 -6.80 -30.74
N HIS A 271 14.34 -7.70 -29.76
CA HIS A 271 15.04 -8.98 -29.75
C HIS A 271 14.72 -9.84 -30.98
N GLN A 272 13.44 -9.96 -31.34
CA GLN A 272 13.00 -10.70 -32.53
C GLN A 272 13.52 -10.04 -33.82
N GLY A 273 13.58 -8.70 -33.86
CA GLY A 273 14.14 -7.95 -34.99
C GLY A 273 15.60 -8.28 -35.26
N ARG A 274 16.43 -8.42 -34.21
CA ARG A 274 17.83 -8.84 -34.34
C ARG A 274 17.96 -10.26 -34.89
N LEU A 275 17.15 -11.18 -34.39
CA LEU A 275 17.14 -12.57 -34.86
C LEU A 275 16.69 -12.65 -36.33
N ALA A 276 15.62 -11.94 -36.70
CA ALA A 276 15.17 -11.84 -38.09
C ALA A 276 16.28 -11.29 -39.00
N ALA A 277 16.92 -10.19 -38.63
CA ALA A 277 18.02 -9.59 -39.39
C ALA A 277 19.21 -10.57 -39.56
N SER A 278 19.49 -11.42 -38.57
CA SER A 278 20.56 -12.42 -38.64
C SER A 278 20.27 -13.59 -39.58
N THR A 279 18.99 -13.89 -39.81
CA THR A 279 18.53 -15.02 -40.62
C THR A 279 18.01 -14.64 -42.00
N ALA A 280 17.94 -13.34 -42.30
CA ALA A 280 17.41 -12.84 -43.57
C ALA A 280 18.37 -13.12 -44.73
N GLU A 281 17.86 -13.66 -45.83
CA GLU A 281 18.63 -13.80 -47.07
C GLU A 281 18.80 -12.43 -47.78
N PRO A 282 19.82 -12.26 -48.66
CA PRO A 282 20.08 -10.99 -49.35
C PRO A 282 18.90 -10.45 -50.19
N GLU A 283 17.97 -11.31 -50.62
CA GLU A 283 16.74 -10.91 -51.32
C GLU A 283 15.60 -10.49 -50.36
N GLU A 284 15.69 -10.89 -49.09
CA GLU A 284 14.73 -10.60 -48.02
C GLU A 284 15.11 -9.34 -47.22
N VAL A 285 16.40 -8.96 -47.22
CA VAL A 285 16.90 -7.68 -46.71
C VAL A 285 16.57 -6.57 -47.70
N GLY A 286 15.29 -6.22 -47.80
CA GLY A 286 14.93 -4.86 -48.20
C GLY A 286 15.65 -3.89 -47.26
N THR A 287 16.20 -2.80 -47.78
CA THR A 287 16.97 -1.76 -47.09
C THR A 287 16.30 -1.11 -45.86
N ASP A 288 15.14 -1.62 -45.41
CA ASP A 288 14.21 -1.00 -44.46
C ASP A 288 13.94 -1.84 -43.19
N LEU A 289 14.54 -3.03 -43.02
CA LEU A 289 14.31 -3.89 -41.83
C LEU A 289 14.75 -3.27 -40.49
N PRO A 290 15.88 -2.52 -40.39
CA PRO A 290 16.23 -1.80 -39.16
C PRO A 290 15.35 -0.57 -38.90
N TYR A 291 14.70 -0.03 -39.94
CA TYR A 291 13.95 1.23 -39.89
C TYR A 291 12.44 1.07 -39.62
N HIS A 292 11.94 -0.16 -39.54
CA HIS A 292 10.52 -0.44 -39.30
C HIS A 292 10.13 -0.51 -37.83
N VAL A 293 11.10 -0.44 -36.91
CA VAL A 293 10.84 -0.07 -35.52
C VAL A 293 10.72 1.46 -35.50
N PRO A 294 9.59 2.05 -35.10
CA PRO A 294 9.38 3.48 -35.21
C PRO A 294 10.34 4.22 -34.27
N THR A 295 11.46 4.68 -34.83
CA THR A 295 12.45 5.56 -34.17
C THR A 295 12.04 7.03 -34.26
N HIS A 296 10.96 7.33 -34.97
CA HIS A 296 10.39 8.67 -35.08
C HIS A 296 8.87 8.58 -34.90
N SER A 297 8.42 8.81 -33.66
CA SER A 297 7.15 9.43 -33.27
C SER A 297 6.77 8.95 -31.86
N PHE A 298 7.40 9.57 -30.86
CA PHE A 298 6.78 9.89 -29.58
C PHE A 298 6.90 11.41 -29.40
#